data_AF-A0A918G2F7-F1
#
_entry.id   AF-A0A918G2F7-F1
#
_cell.length_a   1.000
_cell.length_b   1.000
_cell.length_c   1.000
_cell.angle_alpha   90.00
_cell.angle_beta   90.00
_cell.angle_gamma   90.00
#
_symmetry.space_group_name_H-M   'P 1'
#
loop_
_entity.id
_entity.type
_entity.pdbx_description
1 polymer ?
#
loop_
_entity_poly.entity_id
_entity_poly.type
_entity_poly.pdbx_seq_one_letter_code
_entity_poly.pdbx_strand_id
1 'polypeptide(L)'
;MAHTGVSDPIADYIAALSARLRGPSSAKADLLAEARDGLDDAAEAYAAAGHPDPRGRAVAEFGDLTCLARAYQAELGVAEGARALKSVLVAVPVMHALWQTNQLVWIGSWSEYGGPVPEWYRAVADVNDWIGWVVMGLAGLALLAGRLLSRRGVETRRLGRAAGFLGAAGSFVLLLNLVVLLTATASLDMSRLLMPLPCLAVGAGMFIVHGRILVLAHRSLKFTAG
;
A
#
# COMPACT_ATOMS: atom_id res chain seq x y z
N MET A 1 48.06 -3.46 10.39
CA MET A 1 47.31 -4.42 11.23
C MET A 1 45.97 -4.66 10.56
N ALA A 2 45.86 -5.77 9.84
CA ALA A 2 44.62 -6.15 9.16
C ALA A 2 43.72 -6.87 10.17
N HIS A 3 42.61 -6.24 10.57
CA HIS A 3 41.52 -6.96 11.22
C HIS A 3 40.87 -7.85 10.16
N THR A 4 41.28 -9.11 10.08
CA THR A 4 40.43 -10.17 9.50
C THR A 4 39.25 -10.34 10.45
N GLY A 5 38.25 -9.46 10.32
CA GLY A 5 37.00 -9.57 11.05
C GLY A 5 36.37 -10.91 10.69
N VAL A 6 36.27 -11.81 11.67
CA VAL A 6 35.51 -13.04 11.52
C VAL A 6 34.10 -12.62 11.17
N SER A 7 33.68 -12.91 9.94
CA SER A 7 32.35 -12.61 9.45
C SER A 7 31.34 -13.38 10.29
N ASP A 8 30.42 -12.68 10.95
CA ASP A 8 29.37 -13.30 11.76
C ASP A 8 28.34 -13.97 10.83
N PRO A 9 28.25 -15.32 10.79
CA PRO A 9 27.41 -16.02 9.83
C PRO A 9 25.93 -15.61 9.90
N ILE A 10 25.44 -15.30 11.10
CA ILE A 10 24.06 -14.84 11.32
C ILE A 10 23.87 -13.44 10.74
N ALA A 11 24.78 -12.51 11.01
CA ALA A 11 24.71 -11.15 10.48
C ALA A 11 24.77 -11.14 8.94
N ASP A 12 25.63 -11.95 8.34
CA ASP A 12 25.74 -12.08 6.89
C ASP A 12 24.47 -12.67 6.28
N TYR A 13 23.90 -13.71 6.91
CA TYR A 13 22.64 -14.30 6.46
C TYR A 13 21.48 -13.29 6.51
N ILE A 14 21.35 -12.55 7.62
CA ILE A 14 20.32 -11.51 7.79
C ILE A 14 20.51 -10.36 6.80
N ALA A 15 21.75 -9.93 6.53
CA ALA A 15 22.05 -8.92 5.53
C ALA A 15 21.66 -9.39 4.12
N ALA A 16 22.00 -10.65 3.78
CA ALA A 16 21.66 -11.26 2.50
C ALA A 16 20.13 -11.47 2.34
N LEU A 17 19.42 -11.79 3.42
CA LEU A 17 17.96 -11.88 3.45
C LEU A 17 17.33 -10.50 3.25
N SER A 18 17.79 -9.50 4.01
CA SER A 18 17.32 -8.12 3.90
C SER A 18 17.50 -7.57 2.47
N ALA A 19 18.62 -7.86 1.80
CA ALA A 19 18.86 -7.39 0.44
C ALA A 19 17.82 -7.91 -0.58
N ARG A 20 17.21 -9.08 -0.32
CA ARG A 20 16.21 -9.73 -1.19
C ARG A 20 14.79 -9.26 -0.92
N LEU A 21 14.51 -8.71 0.27
CA LEU A 21 13.16 -8.31 0.69
C LEU A 21 12.82 -6.87 0.32
N ARG A 22 11.61 -6.68 -0.24
CA ARG A 22 11.02 -5.38 -0.58
C ARG A 22 9.67 -5.22 0.10
N GLY A 23 9.44 -4.11 0.80
CA GLY A 23 8.15 -3.85 1.44
C GLY A 23 8.23 -2.72 2.47
N PRO A 24 7.20 -2.56 3.31
CA PRO A 24 7.16 -1.59 4.38
C PRO A 24 8.33 -1.78 5.34
N SER A 25 9.05 -0.69 5.66
CA SER A 25 10.28 -0.75 6.47
C SER A 25 10.05 -1.36 7.85
N SER A 26 8.94 -1.02 8.52
CA SER A 26 8.61 -1.57 9.85
C SER A 26 8.34 -3.08 9.77
N ALA A 27 7.44 -3.52 8.90
CA ALA A 27 7.12 -4.94 8.75
C ALA A 27 8.34 -5.78 8.32
N LYS A 28 9.21 -5.22 7.48
CA LYS A 28 10.47 -5.86 7.11
C LYS A 28 11.43 -5.95 8.30
N ALA A 29 11.54 -4.90 9.10
CA ALA A 29 12.39 -4.90 10.30
C ALA A 29 11.90 -5.94 11.32
N ASP A 30 10.58 -6.03 11.53
CA ASP A 30 9.97 -7.01 12.43
C ASP A 30 10.30 -8.45 12.00
N LEU A 31 10.14 -8.78 10.70
CA LEU A 31 10.48 -10.10 10.16
C LEU A 31 11.97 -10.44 10.27
N LEU A 32 12.85 -9.45 10.05
CA LEU A 32 14.29 -9.65 10.18
C LEU A 32 14.72 -9.79 11.64
N ALA A 33 14.04 -9.13 12.57
CA ALA A 33 14.25 -9.30 14.00
C ALA A 33 13.84 -10.71 14.42
N GLU A 34 12.65 -11.18 14.04
CA GLU A 34 12.18 -12.54 14.34
C GLU A 34 13.11 -13.62 13.76
N ALA A 35 13.60 -13.44 12.53
CA ALA A 35 14.57 -14.36 11.94
C ALA A 35 15.89 -14.38 12.71
N ARG A 36 16.34 -13.22 13.20
CA ARG A 36 17.57 -13.10 13.97
C ARG A 36 17.42 -13.76 15.33
N ASP A 37 16.32 -13.48 16.04
CA ASP A 37 16.04 -14.07 17.35
C ASP A 37 16.00 -15.61 17.24
N GLY A 38 15.32 -16.16 16.23
CA GLY A 38 15.31 -17.61 16.00
C GLY A 38 16.68 -18.22 15.65
N LEU A 39 17.54 -17.47 14.96
CA LEU A 39 18.93 -17.90 14.68
C LEU A 39 19.81 -17.85 15.93
N ASP A 40 19.66 -16.80 16.75
CA ASP A 40 20.38 -16.64 18.00
C ASP A 40 19.96 -17.74 19.00
N ASP A 41 18.66 -18.03 19.15
CA ASP A 41 18.13 -19.14 19.96
C ASP A 41 18.69 -20.51 19.50
N ALA A 42 18.72 -20.76 18.19
CA ALA A 42 19.28 -22.00 17.65
C ALA A 42 20.80 -22.10 17.88
N ALA A 43 21.54 -21.00 17.73
CA ALA A 43 22.97 -20.96 17.99
C ALA A 43 23.28 -21.19 19.47
N GLU A 44 22.48 -20.64 20.38
CA GLU A 44 22.59 -20.91 21.82
C GLU A 44 22.35 -22.38 22.14
N ALA A 45 21.35 -23.01 21.53
CA ALA A 45 21.10 -24.44 21.68
C ALA A 45 22.28 -25.30 21.19
N TYR A 46 22.86 -24.96 20.02
CA TYR A 46 24.04 -25.66 19.51
C TYR A 46 25.29 -25.44 20.37
N ALA A 47 25.45 -24.25 20.94
CA ALA A 47 26.54 -23.95 21.86
C ALA A 47 26.40 -24.77 23.15
N ALA A 48 25.20 -24.86 23.70
CA ALA A 48 24.89 -25.70 24.87
C ALA A 48 25.12 -27.19 24.59
N ALA A 49 24.92 -27.63 23.34
CA ALA A 49 25.22 -28.99 22.89
C ALA A 49 26.71 -29.25 22.57
N GLY A 50 27.58 -28.25 22.71
CA GLY A 50 29.03 -28.38 22.47
C GLY A 50 29.42 -28.41 20.99
N HIS A 51 28.60 -27.87 20.08
CA HIS A 51 28.94 -27.81 18.66
C HIS A 51 30.13 -26.87 18.41
N PRO A 52 31.13 -27.23 17.59
CA PRO A 52 32.33 -26.42 17.38
C PRO A 52 32.09 -25.13 16.61
N ASP A 53 31.02 -25.07 15.81
CA ASP A 53 30.54 -23.88 15.11
C ASP A 53 29.02 -23.74 15.30
N PRO A 54 28.54 -23.18 16.42
CA PRO A 54 27.11 -23.10 16.71
C PRO A 54 26.35 -22.19 15.75
N ARG A 55 26.95 -21.06 15.35
CA ARG A 55 26.30 -20.06 14.49
C ARG A 55 26.23 -20.51 13.03
N GLY A 56 27.31 -21.06 12.48
CA GLY A 56 27.29 -21.63 11.13
C GLY A 56 26.34 -22.82 11.04
N ARG A 57 26.26 -23.63 12.10
CA ARG A 57 25.29 -24.73 12.19
C ARG A 57 23.85 -24.23 12.26
N ALA A 58 23.56 -23.21 13.07
CA ALA A 58 22.24 -22.59 13.14
C ALA A 58 21.79 -22.07 11.76
N VAL A 59 22.66 -21.33 11.05
CA VAL A 59 22.38 -20.86 9.69
C VAL A 59 22.14 -22.01 8.70
N ALA A 60 22.94 -23.08 8.79
CA ALA A 60 22.79 -24.25 7.91
C ALA A 60 21.46 -24.99 8.13
N GLU A 61 20.96 -25.03 9.37
CA GLU A 61 19.65 -25.63 9.69
C GLU A 61 18.47 -24.71 9.37
N PHE A 62 18.62 -23.40 9.58
CA PHE A 62 17.57 -22.40 9.37
C PHE A 62 17.02 -22.42 7.94
N GLY A 63 17.86 -22.82 6.99
CA GLY A 63 17.43 -23.26 5.66
C GLY A 63 17.78 -22.31 4.53
N ASP A 64 17.26 -22.65 3.35
CA ASP A 64 17.59 -21.96 2.11
C ASP A 64 17.09 -20.50 2.12
N LEU A 65 18.03 -19.59 1.85
CA LEU A 65 17.80 -18.16 1.81
C LEU A 65 16.72 -17.76 0.80
N THR A 66 16.62 -18.47 -0.33
CA THR A 66 15.65 -18.14 -1.40
C THR A 66 14.24 -18.57 -1.01
N CYS A 67 14.10 -19.74 -0.39
CA CYS A 67 12.84 -20.23 0.16
C CYS A 67 12.30 -19.28 1.23
N LEU A 68 13.14 -18.91 2.20
CA LEU A 68 12.75 -18.00 3.28
C LEU A 68 12.42 -16.60 2.75
N ALA A 69 13.25 -16.06 1.84
CA ALA A 69 12.99 -14.78 1.21
C ALA A 69 11.63 -14.76 0.49
N ARG A 70 11.23 -15.86 -0.16
CA ARG A 70 9.91 -15.96 -0.81
C ARG A 70 8.78 -15.95 0.22
N ALA A 71 8.90 -16.71 1.30
CA ALA A 71 7.91 -16.74 2.37
C ALA A 71 7.71 -15.34 3.00
N TYR A 72 8.81 -14.70 3.40
CA TYR A 72 8.79 -13.36 4.00
C TYR A 72 8.29 -12.30 3.00
N GLN A 73 8.64 -12.43 1.72
CA GLN A 73 8.14 -11.53 0.69
C GLN A 73 6.61 -11.63 0.54
N ALA A 74 6.02 -12.83 0.66
CA ALA A 74 4.57 -13.02 0.64
C ALA A 74 3.90 -12.33 1.84
N GLU A 75 4.49 -12.41 3.03
CA GLU A 75 4.00 -11.70 4.23
C GLU A 75 4.07 -10.18 4.08
N LEU A 76 5.18 -9.64 3.56
CA LEU A 76 5.29 -8.23 3.21
C LEU A 76 4.24 -7.81 2.17
N GLY A 77 3.90 -8.71 1.24
CA GLY A 77 2.81 -8.52 0.29
C GLY A 77 1.45 -8.33 0.96
N VAL A 78 1.16 -9.09 2.03
CA VAL A 78 -0.06 -8.89 2.83
C VAL A 78 -0.06 -7.52 3.50
N ALA A 79 1.07 -7.12 4.10
CA ALA A 79 1.20 -5.82 4.74
C ALA A 79 0.99 -4.65 3.75
N GLU A 80 1.49 -4.76 2.51
CA GLU A 80 1.25 -3.78 1.44
C GLU A 80 -0.22 -3.67 1.05
N GLY A 81 -0.95 -4.80 0.98
CA GLY A 81 -2.38 -4.80 0.66
C GLY A 81 -3.20 -4.05 1.72
N ALA A 82 -2.91 -4.32 3.00
CA ALA A 82 -3.53 -3.59 4.11
C ALA A 82 -3.14 -2.10 4.10
N ARG A 83 -1.89 -1.77 3.76
CA ARG A 83 -1.43 -0.38 3.62
C ARG A 83 -2.16 0.34 2.50
N ALA A 84 -2.38 -0.29 1.36
CA ALA A 84 -3.13 0.30 0.25
C ALA A 84 -4.57 0.67 0.66
N LEU A 85 -5.30 -0.23 1.34
CA LEU A 85 -6.64 0.06 1.85
C LEU A 85 -6.64 1.19 2.90
N LYS A 86 -5.69 1.18 3.84
CA LYS A 86 -5.54 2.27 4.83
C LYS A 86 -5.23 3.60 4.14
N SER A 87 -4.42 3.60 3.08
CA SER A 87 -4.13 4.79 2.31
C SER A 87 -5.38 5.33 1.61
N VAL A 88 -6.28 4.49 1.11
CA VAL A 88 -7.59 4.93 0.58
C VAL A 88 -8.43 5.60 1.68
N LEU A 89 -8.50 4.99 2.87
CA LEU A 89 -9.24 5.54 4.01
C LEU A 89 -8.80 6.94 4.42
N VAL A 90 -7.51 7.26 4.28
CA VAL A 90 -6.96 8.58 4.62
C VAL A 90 -7.01 9.53 3.42
N ALA A 91 -6.68 9.05 2.23
CA ALA A 91 -6.58 9.88 1.04
C ALA A 91 -7.92 10.51 0.66
N VAL A 92 -9.01 9.74 0.66
CA VAL A 92 -10.35 10.23 0.27
C VAL A 92 -10.80 11.44 1.08
N PRO A 93 -10.87 11.40 2.44
CA PRO A 93 -11.33 12.55 3.21
C PRO A 93 -10.36 13.73 3.15
N VAL A 94 -9.04 13.48 3.10
CA VAL A 94 -8.04 14.55 2.96
C VAL A 94 -8.21 15.27 1.63
N MET A 95 -8.35 14.54 0.53
CA MET A 95 -8.52 15.12 -0.80
C MET A 95 -9.85 15.86 -0.92
N HIS A 96 -10.92 15.32 -0.32
CA HIS A 96 -12.21 16.01 -0.27
C HIS A 96 -12.11 17.32 0.51
N ALA A 97 -11.47 17.32 1.69
CA ALA A 97 -11.26 18.54 2.47
C ALA A 97 -10.42 19.60 1.74
N LEU A 98 -9.36 19.17 1.04
CA LEU A 98 -8.54 20.05 0.20
C LEU A 98 -9.35 20.65 -0.94
N TRP A 99 -10.18 19.84 -1.61
CA TRP A 99 -11.05 20.30 -2.69
C TRP A 99 -12.08 21.33 -2.19
N GLN A 100 -12.79 21.02 -1.10
CA GLN A 100 -13.77 21.92 -0.49
C GLN A 100 -13.13 23.25 -0.04
N THR A 101 -11.94 23.18 0.56
CA THR A 101 -11.19 24.38 0.96
C THR A 101 -10.83 25.23 -0.25
N ASN A 102 -10.32 24.59 -1.32
CA ASN A 102 -9.96 25.29 -2.54
C ASN A 102 -11.17 25.91 -3.23
N GLN A 103 -12.29 25.19 -3.27
CA GLN A 103 -13.54 25.71 -3.80
C GLN A 103 -13.95 26.97 -3.05
N LEU A 104 -14.01 26.92 -1.71
CA LEU A 104 -14.42 28.06 -0.88
C LEU A 104 -13.51 29.28 -1.04
N VAL A 105 -12.20 29.08 -1.15
CA VAL A 105 -11.21 30.17 -1.19
C VAL A 105 -11.04 30.78 -2.59
N TRP A 106 -11.05 29.95 -3.64
CA TRP A 106 -10.61 30.38 -4.98
C TRP A 106 -11.71 30.41 -6.04
N ILE A 107 -12.80 29.67 -5.85
CA ILE A 107 -13.86 29.51 -6.86
C ILE A 107 -15.17 30.14 -6.40
N GLY A 108 -15.52 30.01 -5.11
CA GLY A 108 -16.82 30.39 -4.58
C GLY A 108 -17.86 29.28 -4.75
N SER A 109 -19.14 29.66 -4.80
CA SER A 109 -20.22 28.69 -4.97
C SER A 109 -20.28 28.16 -6.41
N TRP A 110 -20.40 26.84 -6.58
CA TRP A 110 -20.65 26.24 -7.90
C TRP A 110 -21.94 26.75 -8.55
N SER A 111 -22.93 27.19 -7.75
CA SER A 111 -24.18 27.75 -8.29
C SER A 111 -23.98 29.08 -9.02
N GLU A 112 -22.92 29.81 -8.69
CA GLU A 112 -22.55 31.08 -9.29
C GLU A 112 -21.52 30.89 -10.41
N TYR A 113 -20.88 29.71 -10.47
CA TYR A 113 -19.80 29.38 -11.39
C TYR A 113 -20.33 28.66 -12.64
N GLY A 114 -20.48 29.39 -13.75
CA GLY A 114 -20.67 28.80 -15.09
C GLY A 114 -22.11 28.47 -15.51
N GLY A 115 -23.13 28.97 -14.81
CA GLY A 115 -24.53 28.85 -15.23
C GLY A 115 -25.09 27.42 -15.25
N PRO A 116 -26.33 27.22 -15.71
CA PRO A 116 -26.97 25.90 -15.72
C PRO A 116 -26.24 24.91 -16.63
N VAL A 117 -25.97 23.71 -16.11
CA VAL A 117 -25.30 22.61 -16.84
C VAL A 117 -26.31 21.54 -17.29
N PRO A 118 -26.04 20.82 -18.40
CA PRO A 118 -26.87 19.70 -18.86
C PRO A 118 -26.97 18.57 -17.82
N GLU A 119 -28.06 17.80 -17.86
CA GLU A 119 -28.33 16.70 -16.93
C GLU A 119 -27.26 15.60 -16.95
N TRP A 120 -26.73 15.25 -18.14
CA TRP A 120 -25.68 14.24 -18.27
C TRP A 120 -24.41 14.65 -17.51
N TYR A 121 -24.06 15.94 -17.50
CA TYR A 121 -22.88 16.44 -16.80
C TYR A 121 -23.13 16.45 -15.29
N ARG A 122 -24.34 16.81 -14.86
CA ARG A 122 -24.74 16.72 -13.46
C ARG A 122 -24.62 15.29 -12.94
N ALA A 123 -25.08 14.30 -13.70
CA ALA A 123 -24.94 12.90 -13.33
C ALA A 123 -23.45 12.48 -13.16
N VAL A 124 -22.55 12.96 -14.02
CA VAL A 124 -21.11 12.71 -13.88
C VAL A 124 -20.54 13.38 -12.63
N ALA A 125 -20.94 14.62 -12.35
CA ALA A 125 -20.52 15.34 -11.15
C ALA A 125 -21.03 14.66 -9.87
N ASP A 126 -22.30 14.24 -9.84
CA ASP A 126 -22.89 13.51 -8.71
C ASP A 126 -22.15 12.19 -8.44
N VAL A 127 -21.82 11.43 -9.50
CA VAL A 127 -21.01 10.21 -9.36
C VAL A 127 -19.64 10.53 -8.78
N ASN A 128 -18.97 11.58 -9.28
CA ASN A 128 -17.66 12.00 -8.78
C ASN A 128 -17.70 12.36 -7.28
N ASP A 129 -18.77 13.01 -6.83
CA ASP A 129 -18.91 13.42 -5.42
C ASP A 129 -19.07 12.23 -4.47
N TRP A 130 -19.68 11.14 -4.93
CA TRP A 130 -19.98 9.98 -4.09
C TRP A 130 -19.01 8.80 -4.24
N ILE A 131 -18.39 8.61 -5.41
CA ILE A 131 -17.60 7.41 -5.69
C ILE A 131 -16.40 7.25 -4.74
N GLY A 132 -15.78 8.37 -4.34
CA GLY A 132 -14.73 8.39 -3.32
C GLY A 132 -15.18 7.77 -2.01
N TRP A 133 -16.35 8.19 -1.51
CA TRP A 133 -16.93 7.69 -0.27
C TRP A 133 -17.33 6.21 -0.34
N VAL A 134 -17.86 5.76 -1.48
CA VAL A 134 -18.18 4.35 -1.70
C VAL A 134 -16.92 3.49 -1.66
N VAL A 135 -15.87 3.88 -2.40
CA VAL A 135 -14.58 3.17 -2.42
C VAL A 135 -13.94 3.16 -1.02
N MET A 136 -14.01 4.28 -0.29
CA MET A 136 -13.55 4.37 1.10
C MET A 136 -14.32 3.41 2.02
N GLY A 137 -15.65 3.38 1.93
CA GLY A 137 -16.50 2.48 2.72
C GLY A 137 -16.16 1.02 2.46
N LEU A 138 -16.01 0.63 1.19
CA LEU A 138 -15.61 -0.72 0.80
C LEU A 138 -14.21 -1.09 1.34
N ALA A 139 -13.25 -0.16 1.30
CA ALA A 139 -11.93 -0.37 1.88
C ALA A 139 -11.98 -0.59 3.40
N GLY A 140 -12.82 0.19 4.10
CA GLY A 140 -13.06 0.02 5.54
C GLY A 140 -13.69 -1.33 5.87
N LEU A 141 -14.73 -1.72 5.13
CA LEU A 141 -15.38 -3.02 5.28
C LEU A 141 -14.40 -4.17 5.02
N ALA A 142 -13.55 -4.06 4.01
CA ALA A 142 -12.54 -5.07 3.71
C ALA A 142 -11.52 -5.24 4.84
N LEU A 143 -11.06 -4.15 5.47
CA LEU A 143 -10.16 -4.20 6.62
C LEU A 143 -10.84 -4.82 7.85
N LEU A 144 -12.10 -4.47 8.11
CA LEU A 144 -12.89 -5.05 9.19
C LEU A 144 -13.13 -6.55 8.98
N ALA A 145 -13.56 -6.94 7.78
CA ALA A 145 -13.75 -8.33 7.39
C ALA A 145 -12.43 -9.11 7.52
N GLY A 146 -11.32 -8.56 7.02
CA GLY A 146 -9.99 -9.15 7.17
C GLY A 146 -9.61 -9.40 8.63
N ARG A 147 -9.86 -8.43 9.53
CA ARG A 147 -9.61 -8.57 10.97
C ARG A 147 -10.48 -9.68 11.59
N LEU A 148 -11.76 -9.74 11.23
CA LEU A 148 -12.68 -10.75 11.76
C LEU A 148 -12.36 -12.16 11.24
N LEU A 149 -11.99 -12.29 9.97
CA LEU A 149 -11.65 -13.56 9.34
C LEU A 149 -10.29 -14.08 9.82
N SER A 150 -9.30 -13.21 10.05
CA SER A 150 -8.02 -13.58 10.67
C SER A 150 -8.23 -14.18 12.07
N ARG A 151 -9.15 -13.63 12.87
CA ARG A 151 -9.54 -14.21 14.17
C ARG A 151 -10.24 -15.57 14.07
N ARG A 152 -10.75 -15.93 12.90
CA ARG A 152 -11.39 -17.22 12.61
C ARG A 152 -10.44 -18.22 11.94
N GLY A 153 -9.14 -17.92 11.89
CA GLY A 153 -8.12 -18.81 11.31
C GLY A 153 -8.08 -18.81 9.78
N VAL A 154 -8.67 -17.82 9.11
CA VAL A 154 -8.54 -17.71 7.65
C VAL A 154 -7.11 -17.34 7.29
N GLU A 155 -6.59 -18.02 6.26
CA GLU A 155 -5.23 -17.85 5.75
C GLU A 155 -4.91 -16.38 5.42
N THR A 156 -3.93 -15.81 6.13
CA THR A 156 -3.48 -14.41 6.03
C THR A 156 -3.11 -14.01 4.60
N ARG A 157 -2.54 -14.94 3.81
CA ARG A 157 -2.18 -14.73 2.41
C ARG A 157 -3.40 -14.48 1.52
N ARG A 158 -4.51 -15.20 1.72
CA ARG A 158 -5.76 -14.99 0.97
C ARG A 158 -6.36 -13.63 1.29
N LEU A 159 -6.35 -13.25 2.57
CA LEU A 159 -6.83 -11.95 3.02
C LEU A 159 -5.98 -10.81 2.44
N GLY A 160 -4.66 -10.97 2.41
CA GLY A 160 -3.75 -10.02 1.77
C GLY A 160 -3.96 -9.88 0.27
N ARG A 161 -4.17 -11.00 -0.45
CA ARG A 161 -4.51 -10.98 -1.88
C ARG A 161 -5.82 -10.23 -2.15
N ALA A 162 -6.85 -10.51 -1.36
CA ALA A 162 -8.13 -9.82 -1.47
C ALA A 162 -7.98 -8.32 -1.19
N ALA A 163 -7.23 -7.95 -0.14
CA ALA A 163 -6.95 -6.56 0.19
C ALA A 163 -6.17 -5.83 -0.92
N GLY A 164 -5.13 -6.48 -1.48
CA GLY A 164 -4.38 -5.96 -2.62
C GLY A 164 -5.26 -5.77 -3.86
N PHE A 165 -6.12 -6.74 -4.19
CA PHE A 165 -7.05 -6.63 -5.30
C PHE A 165 -8.05 -5.47 -5.11
N LEU A 166 -8.69 -5.39 -3.94
CA LEU A 166 -9.66 -4.33 -3.64
C LEU A 166 -9.00 -2.95 -3.63
N GLY A 167 -7.79 -2.83 -3.09
CA GLY A 167 -7.02 -1.59 -3.14
C GLY A 167 -6.66 -1.16 -4.57
N ALA A 168 -6.29 -2.11 -5.44
CA ALA A 168 -6.00 -1.85 -6.84
C ALA A 168 -7.26 -1.43 -7.60
N ALA A 169 -8.34 -2.21 -7.47
CA ALA A 169 -9.63 -1.94 -8.12
C ALA A 169 -10.20 -0.59 -7.69
N GLY A 170 -10.22 -0.30 -6.39
CA GLY A 170 -10.69 0.99 -5.86
C GLY A 170 -9.86 2.16 -6.38
N SER A 171 -8.54 2.07 -6.34
CA SER A 171 -7.67 3.15 -6.85
C SER A 171 -7.80 3.35 -8.36
N PHE A 172 -7.95 2.28 -9.12
CA PHE A 172 -8.21 2.34 -10.55
C PHE A 172 -9.55 3.03 -10.86
N VAL A 173 -10.62 2.67 -10.14
CA VAL A 173 -11.94 3.32 -10.27
C VAL A 173 -11.83 4.82 -9.99
N LEU A 174 -11.10 5.22 -8.94
CA LEU A 174 -10.92 6.64 -8.61
C LEU A 174 -10.12 7.40 -9.69
N LEU A 175 -9.06 6.79 -10.24
CA LEU A 175 -8.32 7.37 -11.37
C LEU A 175 -9.18 7.50 -12.63
N LEU A 176 -9.95 6.46 -12.96
CA LEU A 176 -10.84 6.46 -14.10
C LEU A 176 -11.92 7.55 -13.95
N ASN A 177 -12.49 7.67 -12.75
CA ASN A 177 -13.45 8.72 -12.43
C ASN A 177 -12.86 10.13 -12.65
N LEU A 178 -11.61 10.39 -12.25
CA LEU A 178 -10.95 11.67 -12.50
C LEU A 178 -10.80 11.94 -14.01
N VAL A 179 -10.42 10.93 -14.81
CA VAL A 179 -10.31 11.08 -16.27
C VAL A 179 -11.68 11.35 -16.90
N VAL A 180 -12.72 10.65 -16.45
CA VAL A 180 -14.10 10.86 -16.91
C VAL A 180 -14.57 12.27 -16.58
N LEU A 181 -14.36 12.76 -15.34
CA LEU A 181 -14.73 14.11 -14.95
C LEU A 181 -14.01 15.17 -15.79
N LEU A 182 -12.69 15.02 -16.00
CA LEU A 182 -11.91 15.96 -16.82
C LEU A 182 -12.38 15.98 -18.27
N THR A 183 -12.67 14.81 -18.84
CA THR A 183 -13.14 14.69 -20.22
C THR A 183 -14.55 15.26 -20.36
N ALA A 184 -15.44 14.99 -19.40
CA ALA A 184 -16.77 15.57 -19.34
C ALA A 184 -16.71 17.10 -19.24
N THR A 185 -15.82 17.64 -18.41
CA THR A 185 -15.62 19.09 -18.24
C THR A 185 -15.10 19.72 -19.53
N ALA A 186 -14.09 19.12 -20.16
CA ALA A 186 -13.54 19.56 -21.44
C ALA A 186 -14.59 19.58 -22.56
N SER A 187 -15.45 18.55 -22.57
CA SER A 187 -16.51 18.38 -23.58
C SER A 187 -17.66 19.37 -23.38
N LEU A 188 -17.92 19.78 -22.13
CA LEU A 188 -18.90 20.81 -21.81
C LEU A 188 -18.39 22.19 -22.23
N ASP A 189 -17.19 22.54 -21.76
CA ASP A 189 -16.52 23.81 -22.06
C ASP A 189 -15.06 23.75 -21.60
N MET A 190 -14.14 23.79 -22.57
CA MET A 190 -12.70 23.70 -22.32
C MET A 190 -12.19 24.80 -21.38
N SER A 191 -12.82 25.99 -21.37
CA SER A 191 -12.41 27.09 -20.50
C SER A 191 -12.61 26.76 -19.02
N ARG A 192 -13.52 25.82 -18.69
CA ARG A 192 -13.72 25.32 -17.31
C ARG A 192 -12.58 24.46 -16.79
N LEU A 193 -11.61 24.07 -17.64
CA LEU A 193 -10.38 23.44 -17.16
C LEU A 193 -9.36 24.48 -16.66
N LEU A 194 -9.54 25.76 -16.99
CA LEU A 194 -8.67 26.85 -16.57
C LEU A 194 -9.00 27.24 -15.13
N MET A 195 -8.54 26.42 -14.20
CA MET A 195 -8.72 26.61 -12.77
C MET A 195 -7.54 27.35 -12.14
N PRO A 196 -7.74 28.03 -10.99
CA PRO A 196 -6.65 28.58 -10.21
C PRO A 196 -5.58 27.51 -9.91
N LEU A 197 -4.29 27.90 -9.91
CA LEU A 197 -3.16 26.98 -9.70
C LEU A 197 -3.32 26.05 -8.47
N PRO A 198 -3.83 26.50 -7.31
CA PRO A 198 -4.07 25.61 -6.17
C PRO A 198 -5.03 24.45 -6.47
N CYS A 199 -6.05 24.68 -7.30
CA CYS A 199 -7.03 23.66 -7.69
C CYS A 199 -6.40 22.63 -8.63
N LEU A 200 -5.60 23.08 -9.59
CA LEU A 200 -4.83 22.21 -10.47
C LEU A 200 -3.83 21.36 -9.68
N ALA A 201 -3.19 21.93 -8.67
CA ALA A 201 -2.26 21.21 -7.79
C ALA A 201 -2.96 20.09 -7.00
N VAL A 202 -4.17 20.33 -6.48
CA VAL A 202 -4.97 19.28 -5.82
C VAL A 202 -5.35 18.17 -6.81
N GLY A 203 -5.80 18.53 -8.02
CA GLY A 203 -6.10 17.55 -9.08
C GLY A 203 -4.89 16.67 -9.43
N ALA A 204 -3.73 17.28 -9.65
CA ALA A 204 -2.48 16.54 -9.89
C ALA A 204 -2.08 15.66 -8.68
N GLY A 205 -2.27 16.17 -7.47
CA GLY A 205 -2.07 15.44 -6.22
C GLY A 205 -2.92 14.17 -6.13
N MET A 206 -4.19 14.24 -6.54
CA MET A 206 -5.08 13.08 -6.57
C MET A 206 -4.57 11.98 -7.52
N PHE A 207 -4.09 12.33 -8.71
CA PHE A 207 -3.46 11.37 -9.64
C PHE A 207 -2.22 10.71 -9.02
N ILE A 208 -1.35 11.50 -8.40
CA ILE A 208 -0.13 10.99 -7.75
C ILE A 208 -0.49 10.04 -6.61
N VAL A 209 -1.43 10.42 -5.75
CA VAL A 209 -1.83 9.62 -4.59
C VAL A 209 -2.47 8.31 -5.03
N HIS A 210 -3.47 8.33 -5.91
CA HIS A 210 -4.10 7.09 -6.37
C HIS A 210 -3.16 6.22 -7.22
N GLY A 211 -2.27 6.83 -8.02
CA GLY A 211 -1.21 6.11 -8.71
C GLY A 211 -0.26 5.39 -7.74
N ARG A 212 0.14 6.05 -6.64
CA ARG A 212 0.96 5.43 -5.60
C ARG A 212 0.22 4.28 -4.91
N ILE A 213 -1.06 4.44 -4.56
CA ILE A 213 -1.86 3.37 -3.93
C ILE A 213 -1.98 2.18 -4.89
N LEU A 214 -2.19 2.42 -6.18
CA LEU A 214 -2.23 1.37 -7.20
C LEU A 214 -0.91 0.59 -7.28
N VAL A 215 0.24 1.27 -7.16
CA VAL A 215 1.55 0.62 -7.11
C VAL A 215 1.71 -0.25 -5.85
N LEU A 216 1.27 0.22 -4.68
CA LEU A 216 1.31 -0.58 -3.44
C LEU A 216 0.43 -1.84 -3.58
N ALA A 217 -0.78 -1.66 -4.09
CA ALA A 217 -1.72 -2.74 -4.33
C ALA A 217 -1.18 -3.77 -5.36
N HIS A 218 -0.54 -3.31 -6.43
CA HIS A 218 0.10 -4.18 -7.42
C HIS A 218 1.27 -4.98 -6.83
N ARG A 219 2.11 -4.34 -6.01
CA ARG A 219 3.20 -5.02 -5.29
C ARG A 219 2.65 -6.11 -4.38
N SER A 220 1.57 -5.82 -3.64
CA SER A 220 0.87 -6.81 -2.81
C SER A 220 0.46 -8.05 -3.61
N LEU A 221 -0.18 -7.85 -4.77
CA LEU A 221 -0.61 -8.96 -5.65
C LEU A 221 0.56 -9.77 -6.20
N LYS A 222 1.63 -9.10 -6.63
CA LYS A 222 2.84 -9.78 -7.13
C LYS A 222 3.51 -10.63 -6.05
N PHE A 223 3.67 -10.10 -4.85
CA PHE A 223 4.38 -10.78 -3.77
C PHE A 223 3.58 -11.92 -3.16
N THR A 224 2.25 -11.81 -3.15
CA THR A 224 1.38 -12.87 -2.63
C THR A 224 1.07 -13.97 -3.66
N ALA A 225 1.56 -13.87 -4.91
CA ALA A 225 1.38 -14.87 -5.95
C ALA A 225 2.48 -15.94 -6.02
N GLY A 226 3.67 -15.69 -5.43
CA GLY A 226 4.81 -16.62 -5.39
C GLY A 226 4.83 -17.50 -4.15
#